data_AF-A0A956TLL8-F1
#
_entry.id   AF-A0A956TLL8-F1
#
_cell.length_a   1.000
_cell.length_b   1.000
_cell.length_c   1.000
_cell.angle_alpha   90.00
_cell.angle_beta   90.00
_cell.angle_gamma   90.00
#
_symmetry.space_group_name_H-M   'P 1'
#
loop_
_entity.id
_entity.type
_entity.pdbx_description
1 polymer ?
#
loop_
_entity_poly.entity_id
_entity_poly.type
_entity_poly.pdbx_seq_one_letter_code
_entity_poly.pdbx_strand_id
1 'polypeptide(L)'
;MSTWKELHDKGYALATDGDAEGAEEFLLKAIDLASREGMSDELCDSLNCLAVIYHLTDRLDDAKALFQRTIDVNPDSEELGAAYDGLATILCQEDRYDEALDLYATALSECRKHDSTAGVLEVECKLLALMDLLGDFGESEVAAETVEQVREKAAQALKFLDLKEDAGAEEIIETLDSHIDGLQQELAGSPERLVAEENALAERAVLLGSLWGETLAKQFGWHWTFVEIGSSKILTIVSPDRALAIYPCQFVSSCLLDADQDCTILLAYNMMQDGLGDVPANGFENVMEGVFRMFPEEAASKP
;
A
#
# COMPACT_ATOMS: atom_id res chain seq x y z
N MET A 1 -35.77 3.04 -13.80
CA MET A 1 -35.31 2.64 -12.46
C MET A 1 -33.81 2.81 -12.49
N SER A 2 -33.22 3.44 -11.48
CA SER A 2 -31.75 3.53 -11.41
C SER A 2 -31.16 2.14 -11.22
N THR A 3 -30.01 1.88 -11.84
CA THR A 3 -29.29 0.61 -11.66
C THR A 3 -28.54 0.61 -10.33
N TRP A 4 -28.12 -0.56 -9.84
CA TRP A 4 -27.23 -0.64 -8.68
C TRP A 4 -25.97 0.21 -8.89
N LYS A 5 -25.34 0.06 -10.05
CA LYS A 5 -24.11 0.79 -10.41
C LYS A 5 -24.29 2.30 -10.34
N GLU A 6 -25.38 2.83 -10.90
CA GLU A 6 -25.67 4.28 -10.84
C GLU A 6 -25.84 4.79 -9.40
N LEU A 7 -26.42 3.97 -8.51
CA LEU A 7 -26.59 4.33 -7.09
C LEU A 7 -25.26 4.23 -6.34
N HIS A 8 -24.52 3.15 -6.56
CA HIS A 8 -23.22 2.91 -5.95
C HIS A 8 -22.21 3.99 -6.36
N ASP A 9 -21.98 4.19 -7.66
CA ASP A 9 -21.00 5.15 -8.19
C ASP A 9 -21.31 6.58 -7.70
N LYS A 10 -22.59 6.92 -7.56
CA LYS A 10 -23.00 8.21 -7.02
C LYS A 10 -22.73 8.32 -5.51
N GLY A 11 -23.01 7.26 -4.75
CA GLY A 11 -22.69 7.21 -3.33
C GLY A 11 -21.18 7.35 -3.10
N TYR A 12 -20.38 6.62 -3.87
CA TYR A 12 -18.93 6.69 -3.86
C TYR A 12 -18.42 8.12 -4.18
N ALA A 13 -18.90 8.74 -5.25
CA ALA A 13 -18.49 10.09 -5.62
C ALA A 13 -18.83 11.15 -4.55
N LEU A 14 -19.97 11.00 -3.87
CA LEU A 14 -20.32 11.87 -2.75
C LEU A 14 -19.39 11.66 -1.55
N ALA A 15 -18.97 10.42 -1.30
CA ALA A 15 -18.01 10.11 -0.24
C ALA A 15 -16.65 10.76 -0.51
N THR A 16 -16.17 10.70 -1.76
CA THR A 16 -14.92 11.35 -2.17
C THR A 16 -15.01 12.88 -2.11
N ASP A 17 -16.19 13.45 -2.34
CA ASP A 17 -16.46 14.89 -2.18
C ASP A 17 -16.62 15.33 -0.70
N GLY A 18 -16.59 14.37 0.24
CA GLY A 18 -16.76 14.62 1.67
C GLY A 18 -18.22 14.77 2.14
N ASP A 19 -19.20 14.52 1.26
CA ASP A 19 -20.63 14.49 1.62
C ASP A 19 -21.04 13.10 2.11
N ALA A 20 -20.67 12.80 3.36
CA ALA A 20 -20.97 11.51 4.00
C ALA A 20 -22.47 11.22 4.11
N GLU A 21 -23.30 12.24 4.37
CA GLU A 21 -24.75 12.07 4.48
C GLU A 21 -25.37 11.72 3.11
N GLY A 22 -24.96 12.42 2.05
CA GLY A 22 -25.37 12.11 0.69
C GLY A 22 -24.90 10.73 0.24
N ALA A 23 -23.64 10.38 0.54
CA ALA A 23 -23.07 9.07 0.23
C ALA A 23 -23.86 7.94 0.89
N GLU A 24 -24.17 8.07 2.19
CA GLU A 24 -24.98 7.11 2.95
C GLU A 24 -26.36 6.92 2.31
N GLU A 25 -27.04 8.00 1.89
CA GLU A 25 -28.36 7.90 1.26
C GLU A 25 -28.32 7.04 -0.02
N PHE A 26 -27.31 7.23 -0.87
CA PHE A 26 -27.20 6.52 -2.14
C PHE A 26 -26.71 5.08 -1.97
N LEU A 27 -25.75 4.84 -1.08
CA LEU A 27 -25.25 3.49 -0.78
C LEU A 27 -26.32 2.63 -0.11
N LEU A 28 -27.14 3.17 0.80
CA LEU A 28 -28.27 2.42 1.38
C LEU A 28 -29.29 1.98 0.32
N LYS A 29 -29.54 2.81 -0.69
CA LYS A 29 -30.40 2.43 -1.84
C LYS A 29 -29.75 1.35 -2.71
N ALA A 30 -28.44 1.42 -2.92
CA ALA A 30 -27.69 0.40 -3.65
C ALA A 30 -27.73 -0.94 -2.90
N ILE A 31 -27.49 -0.93 -1.58
CA ILE A 31 -27.58 -2.11 -0.69
C ILE A 31 -28.97 -2.74 -0.75
N ASP A 32 -30.03 -1.94 -0.63
CA ASP A 32 -31.41 -2.44 -0.67
C ASP A 32 -31.74 -3.06 -2.04
N LEU A 33 -31.27 -2.45 -3.14
CA LEU A 33 -31.46 -2.99 -4.48
C LEU A 33 -30.70 -4.32 -4.65
N ALA A 34 -29.40 -4.35 -4.36
CA ALA A 34 -28.57 -5.55 -4.48
C ALA A 34 -29.10 -6.70 -3.61
N SER A 35 -29.53 -6.40 -2.38
CA SER A 35 -30.13 -7.38 -1.48
C SER A 35 -31.45 -7.96 -2.01
N ARG A 36 -32.33 -7.13 -2.61
CA ARG A 36 -33.60 -7.58 -3.19
C ARG A 36 -33.40 -8.40 -4.46
N GLU A 37 -32.36 -8.09 -5.23
CA GLU A 37 -32.06 -8.75 -6.51
C GLU A 37 -31.12 -9.95 -6.37
N GLY A 38 -30.57 -10.19 -5.16
CA GLY A 38 -29.67 -11.32 -4.90
C GLY A 38 -28.28 -11.15 -5.52
N MET A 39 -27.84 -9.90 -5.69
CA MET A 39 -26.55 -9.52 -6.26
C MET A 39 -25.51 -9.49 -5.13
N SER A 40 -24.93 -10.64 -4.80
CA SER A 40 -24.11 -10.80 -3.59
C SER A 40 -22.79 -10.02 -3.64
N ASP A 41 -22.15 -9.94 -4.81
CA ASP A 41 -20.87 -9.24 -4.98
C ASP A 41 -21.07 -7.73 -4.89
N GLU A 42 -22.06 -7.22 -5.63
CA GLU A 42 -22.47 -5.82 -5.58
C GLU A 42 -23.01 -5.39 -4.20
N LEU A 43 -23.57 -6.33 -3.44
CA LEU A 43 -23.95 -6.08 -2.06
C LEU A 43 -22.70 -5.93 -1.17
N CYS A 44 -21.68 -6.76 -1.34
CA CYS A 44 -20.42 -6.66 -0.59
C CYS A 44 -19.72 -5.32 -0.84
N ASP A 45 -19.64 -4.90 -2.10
CA ASP A 45 -19.00 -3.65 -2.51
C ASP A 45 -19.68 -2.43 -1.85
N SER A 46 -21.01 -2.33 -1.96
CA SER A 46 -21.74 -1.23 -1.31
C SER A 46 -21.69 -1.28 0.23
N LEU A 47 -21.59 -2.47 0.83
CA LEU A 47 -21.45 -2.62 2.28
C LEU A 47 -20.08 -2.11 2.75
N ASN A 48 -19.00 -2.47 2.06
CA ASN A 48 -17.66 -2.00 2.37
C ASN A 48 -17.52 -0.49 2.21
N CYS A 49 -18.00 0.07 1.09
CA CYS A 49 -18.00 1.52 0.88
C CYS A 49 -18.71 2.26 2.02
N LEU A 50 -19.88 1.77 2.46
CA LEU A 50 -20.60 2.40 3.57
C LEU A 50 -19.90 2.19 4.92
N ALA A 51 -19.26 1.04 5.13
CA ALA A 51 -18.47 0.76 6.33
C ALA A 51 -17.29 1.73 6.48
N VAL A 52 -16.59 2.03 5.38
CA VAL A 52 -15.50 3.02 5.35
C VAL A 52 -16.02 4.41 5.70
N ILE A 53 -17.17 4.83 5.15
CA ILE A 53 -17.78 6.13 5.51
C ILE A 53 -18.11 6.18 7.00
N TYR A 54 -18.66 5.10 7.57
CA TYR A 54 -18.94 5.04 9.00
C TYR A 54 -17.67 5.07 9.85
N HIS A 55 -16.60 4.44 9.41
CA HIS A 55 -15.29 4.52 10.08
C HIS A 55 -14.75 5.97 10.07
N LEU A 56 -14.75 6.62 8.91
CA LEU A 56 -14.29 8.01 8.76
C LEU A 56 -15.14 9.04 9.52
N THR A 57 -16.39 8.69 9.84
CA THR A 57 -17.32 9.52 10.62
C THR A 57 -17.43 9.10 12.09
N ASP A 58 -16.49 8.29 12.59
CA ASP A 58 -16.40 7.83 13.98
C ASP A 58 -17.62 6.99 14.45
N ARG A 59 -18.36 6.40 13.52
CA ARG A 59 -19.46 5.44 13.76
C ARG A 59 -18.90 4.01 13.78
N LEU A 60 -17.95 3.74 14.67
CA LEU A 60 -17.14 2.51 14.67
C LEU A 60 -17.97 1.22 14.81
N ASP A 61 -18.99 1.21 15.66
CA ASP A 61 -19.86 0.02 15.84
C ASP A 61 -20.66 -0.31 14.57
N ASP A 62 -21.15 0.73 13.87
CA ASP A 62 -21.87 0.55 12.61
C ASP A 62 -20.92 0.08 11.51
N ALA A 63 -19.70 0.64 11.44
CA ALA A 63 -18.68 0.22 10.50
C ALA A 63 -18.32 -1.26 10.68
N LYS A 64 -18.04 -1.70 11.92
CA LYS A 64 -17.78 -3.11 12.23
C LYS A 64 -18.92 -4.03 11.81
N ALA A 65 -20.17 -3.62 12.09
CA ALA A 65 -21.34 -4.41 11.71
C ALA A 65 -21.46 -4.56 10.19
N LEU A 66 -21.11 -3.54 9.41
CA LEU A 66 -21.13 -3.60 7.96
C LEU A 66 -19.98 -4.44 7.40
N PHE A 67 -18.75 -4.27 7.88
CA PHE A 67 -17.64 -5.14 7.47
C PHE A 67 -17.90 -6.62 7.79
N GLN A 68 -18.42 -6.92 8.99
CA GLN A 68 -18.82 -8.28 9.33
C GLN A 68 -19.92 -8.80 8.40
N ARG A 69 -20.87 -7.94 8.03
CA ARG A 69 -21.92 -8.31 7.08
C ARG A 69 -21.37 -8.59 5.69
N THR A 70 -20.36 -7.86 5.22
CA THR A 70 -19.66 -8.18 3.96
C THR A 70 -19.14 -9.63 3.99
N ILE A 71 -18.45 -10.00 5.09
CA ILE A 71 -17.90 -11.35 5.30
C ILE A 71 -18.98 -12.43 5.30
N ASP A 72 -20.13 -12.16 5.94
CA ASP A 72 -21.21 -13.13 6.06
C ASP A 72 -22.04 -13.30 4.77
N VAL A 73 -22.11 -12.26 3.93
CA VAL A 73 -22.95 -12.24 2.71
C VAL A 73 -22.36 -13.11 1.61
N ASN A 74 -21.07 -12.92 1.30
CA ASN A 74 -20.37 -13.73 0.32
C ASN A 74 -18.95 -14.06 0.79
N PRO A 75 -18.70 -15.31 1.25
CA PRO A 75 -17.39 -15.75 1.74
C PRO A 75 -16.34 -15.94 0.64
N ASP A 76 -16.65 -15.61 -0.62
CA ASP A 76 -15.72 -15.64 -1.75
C ASP A 76 -15.66 -14.29 -2.48
N SER A 77 -16.12 -13.20 -1.85
CA SER A 77 -16.08 -11.87 -2.45
C SER A 77 -14.66 -11.32 -2.53
N GLU A 78 -14.34 -10.58 -3.59
CA GLU A 78 -13.10 -9.80 -3.71
C GLU A 78 -12.97 -8.74 -2.60
N GLU A 79 -14.11 -8.34 -2.01
CA GLU A 79 -14.24 -7.35 -0.95
C GLU A 79 -13.83 -7.83 0.46
N LEU A 80 -13.52 -9.12 0.62
CA LEU A 80 -13.16 -9.66 1.93
C LEU A 80 -11.84 -9.09 2.46
N GLY A 81 -10.87 -8.85 1.58
CA GLY A 81 -9.59 -8.25 1.97
C GLY A 81 -9.78 -6.90 2.64
N ALA A 82 -10.52 -6.00 1.98
CA ALA A 82 -10.86 -4.68 2.52
C ALA A 82 -11.74 -4.76 3.79
N ALA A 83 -12.65 -5.73 3.88
CA ALA A 83 -13.48 -5.90 5.07
C ALA A 83 -12.66 -6.31 6.32
N TYR A 84 -11.75 -7.26 6.17
CA TYR A 84 -10.86 -7.68 7.26
C TYR A 84 -9.88 -6.57 7.65
N ASP A 85 -9.32 -5.87 6.67
CA ASP A 85 -8.45 -4.71 6.89
C ASP A 85 -9.17 -3.57 7.64
N GLY A 86 -10.41 -3.26 7.26
CA GLY A 86 -11.25 -2.28 7.94
C GLY A 86 -11.52 -2.66 9.40
N LEU A 87 -11.85 -3.93 9.67
CA LEU A 87 -12.01 -4.42 11.04
C LEU A 87 -10.71 -4.34 11.84
N ALA A 88 -9.58 -4.74 11.26
CA ALA A 88 -8.27 -4.66 11.91
C ALA A 88 -7.90 -3.22 12.27
N THR A 89 -8.14 -2.28 11.35
CA THR A 89 -7.90 -0.85 11.56
C THR A 89 -8.72 -0.30 12.73
N ILE A 90 -10.00 -0.68 12.85
CA ILE A 90 -10.82 -0.29 13.99
C ILE A 90 -10.32 -0.94 15.29
N LEU A 91 -9.84 -2.19 15.26
CA LEU A 91 -9.24 -2.82 16.44
C LEU A 91 -7.96 -2.12 16.89
N CYS A 92 -7.13 -1.64 15.96
CA CYS A 92 -5.99 -0.78 16.28
C CYS A 92 -6.41 0.51 17.00
N GLN A 93 -7.50 1.15 16.56
CA GLN A 93 -8.06 2.33 17.24
C GLN A 93 -8.57 2.03 18.66
N GLU A 94 -8.89 0.77 18.95
CA GLU A 94 -9.28 0.29 20.28
C GLU A 94 -8.11 -0.27 21.10
N ASP A 95 -6.87 -0.08 20.65
CA ASP A 95 -5.65 -0.64 21.27
C ASP A 95 -5.62 -2.20 21.34
N ARG A 96 -6.40 -2.88 20.48
CA ARG A 96 -6.49 -4.35 20.42
C ARG A 96 -5.57 -4.92 19.34
N TYR A 97 -4.27 -4.63 19.48
CA TYR A 97 -3.27 -4.90 18.45
C TYR A 97 -3.10 -6.39 18.10
N ASP A 98 -3.10 -7.30 19.08
CA ASP A 98 -2.97 -8.75 18.81
C ASP A 98 -4.09 -9.27 17.91
N GLU A 99 -5.33 -8.83 18.16
CA GLU A 99 -6.49 -9.23 17.36
C GLU A 99 -6.48 -8.54 15.98
N ALA A 100 -5.98 -7.30 15.91
CA ALA A 100 -5.78 -6.62 14.64
C ALA A 100 -4.75 -7.33 13.75
N LEU A 101 -3.65 -7.85 14.32
CA LEU A 101 -2.64 -8.60 13.58
C LEU A 101 -3.19 -9.88 12.96
N ASP A 102 -4.06 -10.62 13.67
CA ASP A 102 -4.73 -11.80 13.13
C ASP A 102 -5.67 -11.43 11.96
N LEU A 103 -6.36 -10.30 12.07
CA LEU A 103 -7.24 -9.81 11.00
C LEU A 103 -6.44 -9.29 9.79
N TYR A 104 -5.34 -8.57 9.99
CA TYR A 104 -4.47 -8.16 8.89
C TYR A 104 -3.86 -9.35 8.15
N ALA A 105 -3.45 -10.41 8.87
CA ALA A 105 -2.99 -11.64 8.24
C ALA A 105 -4.08 -12.30 7.37
N THR A 106 -5.32 -12.25 7.84
CA THR A 106 -6.50 -12.71 7.08
C THR A 106 -6.75 -11.83 5.86
N ALA A 107 -6.68 -10.50 6.00
CA ALA A 107 -6.81 -9.55 4.91
C ALA A 107 -5.78 -9.80 3.81
N LEU A 108 -4.49 -9.97 4.16
CA LEU A 108 -3.43 -10.31 3.22
C LEU A 108 -3.72 -11.62 2.46
N SER A 109 -4.24 -12.63 3.15
CA SER A 109 -4.61 -13.90 2.53
C SER A 109 -5.72 -13.73 1.49
N GLU A 110 -6.78 -12.99 1.82
CA GLU A 110 -7.89 -12.73 0.88
C GLU A 110 -7.44 -11.84 -0.29
N CYS A 111 -6.67 -10.76 -0.05
CA CYS A 111 -6.13 -9.93 -1.11
C CYS A 111 -5.26 -10.75 -2.09
N ARG A 112 -4.39 -11.64 -1.59
CA ARG A 112 -3.57 -12.51 -2.44
C ARG A 112 -4.41 -13.54 -3.20
N LYS A 113 -5.45 -14.09 -2.58
CA LYS A 113 -6.37 -15.04 -3.22
C LYS A 113 -7.11 -14.42 -4.40
N HIS A 114 -7.41 -13.12 -4.32
CA HIS A 114 -8.11 -12.36 -5.35
C HIS A 114 -7.17 -11.50 -6.23
N ASP A 115 -5.86 -11.77 -6.19
CA ASP A 115 -4.83 -11.06 -6.99
C ASP A 115 -4.83 -9.51 -6.81
N SER A 116 -5.29 -9.02 -5.66
CA SER A 116 -5.27 -7.60 -5.30
C SER A 116 -3.91 -7.20 -4.73
N THR A 117 -3.03 -6.71 -5.60
CA THR A 117 -1.71 -6.18 -5.22
C THR A 117 -1.85 -4.89 -4.44
N ALA A 118 -2.82 -4.04 -4.80
CA ALA A 118 -3.14 -2.81 -4.06
C ALA A 118 -3.49 -3.11 -2.60
N GLY A 119 -4.45 -4.01 -2.37
CA GLY A 119 -4.86 -4.39 -1.01
C GLY A 119 -3.72 -5.02 -0.20
N VAL A 120 -2.82 -5.80 -0.84
CA VAL A 120 -1.62 -6.32 -0.18
C VAL A 120 -0.71 -5.19 0.30
N LEU A 121 -0.37 -4.23 -0.57
CA LEU A 121 0.53 -3.13 -0.21
C LEU A 121 -0.09 -2.21 0.84
N GLU A 122 -1.40 -1.94 0.75
CA GLU A 122 -2.09 -1.11 1.74
C GLU A 122 -2.04 -1.73 3.14
N VAL A 123 -2.36 -3.03 3.25
CA VAL A 123 -2.28 -3.75 4.53
C VAL A 123 -0.85 -3.83 5.03
N GLU A 124 0.14 -4.09 4.15
CA GLU A 124 1.55 -4.10 4.52
C GLU A 124 2.00 -2.73 5.06
N CYS A 125 1.60 -1.60 4.45
CA CYS A 125 1.89 -0.26 4.97
C CYS A 125 1.31 -0.03 6.38
N LYS A 126 0.10 -0.50 6.66
CA LYS A 126 -0.52 -0.43 8.00
C LYS A 126 0.24 -1.29 9.02
N LEU A 127 0.70 -2.47 8.61
CA LEU A 127 1.53 -3.34 9.43
C LEU A 127 2.89 -2.72 9.74
N LEU A 128 3.50 -2.00 8.78
CA LEU A 128 4.74 -1.25 9.02
C LEU A 128 4.54 -0.19 10.10
N ALA A 129 3.50 0.63 9.99
CA ALA A 129 3.19 1.62 11.02
C ALA A 129 2.96 0.98 12.41
N LEU A 130 2.39 -0.24 12.45
CA LEU A 130 2.22 -0.98 13.68
C LEU A 130 3.54 -1.54 14.23
N MET A 131 4.48 -1.95 13.37
CA MET A 131 5.82 -2.35 13.79
C MET A 131 6.55 -1.22 14.48
N ASP A 132 6.47 0.00 13.94
CA ASP A 132 7.10 1.18 14.53
C ASP A 132 6.48 1.54 15.88
N LEU A 133 5.17 1.32 16.03
CA LEU A 133 4.45 1.54 17.29
C LEU A 133 4.79 0.50 18.37
N LEU A 134 4.81 -0.78 18.02
CA LEU A 134 4.97 -1.88 18.98
C LEU A 134 6.44 -2.20 19.28
N GLY A 135 7.33 -1.99 18.31
CA GLY A 135 8.74 -2.38 18.39
C GLY A 135 8.97 -3.90 18.55
N ASP A 136 7.93 -4.71 18.36
CA ASP A 136 7.99 -6.18 18.44
C ASP A 136 7.82 -6.77 17.04
N PHE A 137 8.94 -7.20 16.47
CA PHE A 137 9.00 -7.84 15.15
C PHE A 137 10.14 -8.85 15.08
N GLY A 138 9.99 -9.82 14.20
CA GLY A 138 10.97 -10.86 13.91
C GLY A 138 11.66 -10.66 12.56
N GLU A 139 12.66 -11.50 12.30
CA GLU A 139 13.29 -11.62 10.99
C GLU A 139 13.28 -13.10 10.58
N SER A 140 12.99 -13.38 9.31
CA SER A 140 13.24 -14.69 8.72
C SER A 140 13.85 -14.61 7.32
N GLU A 141 14.60 -15.67 6.96
CA GLU A 141 15.24 -15.74 5.66
C GLU A 141 14.22 -15.81 4.52
N VAL A 142 14.53 -15.14 3.41
CA VAL A 142 13.74 -15.19 2.18
C VAL A 142 14.19 -16.39 1.35
N ALA A 143 13.22 -17.16 0.86
CA ALA A 143 13.49 -18.29 -0.02
C ALA A 143 14.17 -17.81 -1.32
N ALA A 144 15.11 -18.60 -1.84
CA ALA A 144 15.83 -18.27 -3.08
C ALA A 144 14.90 -18.01 -4.28
N GLU A 145 13.75 -18.70 -4.34
CA GLU A 145 12.72 -18.50 -5.36
C GLU A 145 12.12 -17.09 -5.30
N THR A 146 11.80 -16.59 -4.10
CA THR A 146 11.27 -15.23 -3.92
C THR A 146 12.31 -14.18 -4.32
N VAL A 147 13.59 -14.37 -3.96
CA VAL A 147 14.66 -13.46 -4.39
C VAL A 147 14.81 -13.47 -5.92
N GLU A 148 14.66 -14.61 -6.56
CA GLU A 148 14.71 -14.69 -8.03
C GLU A 148 13.51 -13.98 -8.68
N GLN A 149 12.30 -14.11 -8.12
CA GLN A 149 11.13 -13.38 -8.58
C GLN A 149 11.31 -11.85 -8.49
N VAL A 150 11.99 -11.37 -7.44
CA VAL A 150 12.35 -9.94 -7.29
C VAL A 150 13.34 -9.53 -8.39
N ARG A 151 14.35 -10.35 -8.68
CA ARG A 151 15.30 -10.09 -9.78
C ARG A 151 14.66 -10.07 -11.15
N GLU A 152 13.72 -10.98 -11.39
CA GLU A 152 12.94 -11.00 -12.63
C GLU A 152 12.14 -9.70 -12.80
N LYS A 153 11.50 -9.22 -11.72
CA LYS A 153 10.81 -7.92 -11.70
C LYS A 153 11.78 -6.76 -11.91
N ALA A 154 12.93 -6.75 -11.24
CA ALA A 154 13.96 -5.73 -11.47
C ALA A 154 14.43 -5.70 -12.95
N ALA A 155 14.61 -6.86 -13.58
CA ALA A 155 14.96 -6.94 -15.00
C ALA A 155 13.84 -6.47 -15.94
N GLN A 156 12.58 -6.71 -15.56
CA GLN A 156 11.42 -6.16 -16.27
C GLN A 156 11.34 -4.63 -16.10
N ALA A 157 11.62 -4.11 -14.91
CA ALA A 157 11.66 -2.68 -14.62
C ALA A 157 12.72 -1.95 -15.44
N LEU A 158 13.92 -2.52 -15.59
CA LEU A 158 14.97 -1.96 -16.46
C LEU A 158 14.46 -1.79 -17.90
N LYS A 159 13.81 -2.81 -18.46
CA LYS A 159 13.23 -2.74 -19.81
C LYS A 159 12.11 -1.71 -19.90
N PHE A 160 11.27 -1.64 -18.87
CA PHE A 160 10.17 -0.69 -18.79
C PHE A 160 10.68 0.76 -18.77
N LEU A 161 11.81 1.01 -18.11
CA LEU A 161 12.47 2.33 -18.02
C LEU A 161 13.46 2.59 -19.16
N ASP A 162 13.56 1.72 -20.18
CA ASP A 162 14.53 1.79 -21.29
C ASP A 162 16.01 1.85 -20.83
N LEU A 163 16.31 1.21 -19.70
CA LEU A 163 17.65 1.07 -19.14
C LEU A 163 18.31 -0.24 -19.61
N LYS A 164 19.64 -0.19 -19.78
CA LYS A 164 20.42 -1.39 -20.08
C LYS A 164 20.53 -2.31 -18.87
N GLU A 165 20.73 -3.60 -19.11
CA GLU A 165 20.95 -4.59 -18.05
C GLU A 165 22.21 -4.32 -17.20
N ASP A 166 23.18 -3.61 -17.77
CA ASP A 166 24.44 -3.21 -17.14
C ASP A 166 24.48 -1.73 -16.72
N ALA A 167 23.33 -1.05 -16.65
CA ALA A 167 23.23 0.33 -16.18
C ALA A 167 23.82 0.49 -14.77
N GLY A 168 24.45 1.64 -14.53
CA GLY A 168 25.06 1.95 -13.23
C GLY A 168 23.99 2.24 -12.17
N ALA A 169 24.33 2.03 -10.89
CA ALA A 169 23.39 2.28 -9.79
C ALA A 169 22.87 3.72 -9.77
N GLU A 170 23.74 4.71 -9.99
CA GLU A 170 23.35 6.13 -10.04
C GLU A 170 22.34 6.42 -11.17
N GLU A 171 22.61 5.93 -12.39
CA GLU A 171 21.70 6.06 -13.54
C GLU A 171 20.34 5.41 -13.27
N ILE A 172 20.33 4.22 -12.66
CA ILE A 172 19.09 3.51 -12.29
C ILE A 172 18.29 4.33 -11.27
N ILE A 173 18.95 4.83 -10.22
CA ILE A 173 18.31 5.55 -9.12
C ILE A 173 17.77 6.90 -9.60
N GLU A 174 18.53 7.67 -10.39
CA GLU A 174 18.06 8.93 -10.99
C GLU A 174 16.85 8.71 -11.89
N THR A 175 16.86 7.64 -12.70
CA THR A 175 15.75 7.31 -13.60
C THR A 175 14.50 6.89 -12.82
N LEU A 176 14.66 6.08 -11.76
CA LEU A 176 13.57 5.67 -10.88
C LEU A 176 12.91 6.88 -10.19
N ASP A 177 13.73 7.72 -9.57
CA ASP A 177 13.30 8.90 -8.82
C ASP A 177 12.50 9.84 -9.75
N SER A 178 13.06 10.19 -10.91
CA SER A 178 12.40 11.04 -11.89
C SER A 178 11.13 10.42 -12.49
N HIS A 179 11.10 9.10 -12.70
CA HIS A 179 9.92 8.42 -13.23
C HIS A 179 8.76 8.43 -12.22
N ILE A 180 9.06 8.15 -10.95
CA ILE A 180 8.06 8.14 -9.88
C ILE A 180 7.52 9.55 -9.64
N ASP A 181 8.40 10.56 -9.55
CA ASP A 181 8.01 11.97 -9.42
C ASP A 181 7.11 12.41 -10.58
N GLY A 182 7.47 12.07 -11.83
CA GLY A 182 6.67 12.40 -13.00
C GLY A 182 5.28 11.75 -12.97
N LEU A 183 5.22 10.46 -12.60
CA LEU A 183 3.96 9.73 -12.52
C LEU A 183 3.05 10.26 -11.40
N GLN A 184 3.62 10.58 -10.24
CA GLN A 184 2.89 11.19 -9.12
C GLN A 184 2.28 12.54 -9.54
N GLN A 185 3.04 13.40 -10.22
CA GLN A 185 2.54 14.70 -10.71
C GLN A 185 1.38 14.54 -11.71
N GLU A 186 1.45 13.54 -12.59
CA GLU A 186 0.36 13.23 -13.52
C GLU A 186 -0.91 12.75 -12.78
N LEU A 187 -0.75 11.96 -11.73
CA LEU A 187 -1.86 11.38 -10.95
C LEU A 187 -2.51 12.39 -10.01
N ALA A 188 -1.74 13.33 -9.44
CA ALA A 188 -2.25 14.38 -8.55
C ALA A 188 -3.33 15.27 -9.23
N GLY A 189 -3.34 15.34 -10.56
CA GLY A 189 -4.36 16.04 -11.35
C GLY A 189 -5.56 15.17 -11.75
N SER A 190 -5.65 13.91 -11.33
CA SER A 190 -6.68 12.96 -11.79
C SER A 190 -7.04 11.90 -10.73
N PRO A 191 -7.77 12.26 -9.67
CA PRO A 191 -8.19 11.32 -8.61
C PRO A 191 -8.94 10.09 -9.14
N GLU A 192 -9.83 10.28 -10.10
CA GLU A 192 -10.53 9.20 -10.80
C GLU A 192 -9.59 8.18 -11.48
N ARG A 193 -8.38 8.57 -11.91
CA ARG A 193 -7.39 7.64 -12.45
C ARG A 193 -6.71 6.82 -11.35
N LEU A 194 -6.46 7.41 -10.18
CA LEU A 194 -5.91 6.69 -9.03
C LEU A 194 -6.82 5.51 -8.68
N VAL A 195 -8.13 5.75 -8.59
CA VAL A 195 -9.12 4.70 -8.30
C VAL A 195 -9.19 3.68 -9.43
N ALA A 196 -9.29 4.14 -10.69
CA ALA A 196 -9.48 3.24 -11.83
C ALA A 196 -8.25 2.38 -12.16
N GLU A 197 -7.05 2.85 -11.84
CA GLU A 197 -5.77 2.20 -12.15
C GLU A 197 -5.04 1.67 -10.89
N GLU A 198 -5.70 1.68 -9.72
CA GLU A 198 -5.08 1.42 -8.42
C GLU A 198 -4.23 0.14 -8.40
N ASN A 199 -4.81 -1.00 -8.79
CA ASN A 199 -4.08 -2.27 -8.80
C ASN A 199 -2.91 -2.28 -9.80
N ALA A 200 -3.07 -1.62 -10.96
CA ALA A 200 -1.99 -1.50 -11.94
C ALA A 200 -0.86 -0.58 -11.46
N LEU A 201 -1.18 0.46 -10.67
CA LEU A 201 -0.20 1.31 -10.01
C LEU A 201 0.53 0.55 -8.90
N ALA A 202 -0.16 -0.27 -8.12
CA ALA A 202 0.44 -1.13 -7.11
C ALA A 202 1.40 -2.17 -7.74
N GLU A 203 0.99 -2.83 -8.83
CA GLU A 203 1.88 -3.72 -9.60
C GLU A 203 3.12 -2.99 -10.12
N ARG A 204 2.96 -1.74 -10.57
CA ARG A 204 4.07 -0.88 -10.98
C ARG A 204 4.97 -0.53 -9.80
N ALA A 205 4.42 -0.26 -8.62
CA ALA A 205 5.19 0.00 -7.41
C ALA A 205 6.04 -1.22 -7.02
N VAL A 206 5.49 -2.43 -7.10
CA VAL A 206 6.25 -3.68 -6.87
C VAL A 206 7.39 -3.82 -7.89
N LEU A 207 7.14 -3.50 -9.16
CA LEU A 207 8.14 -3.56 -10.23
C LEU A 207 9.31 -2.60 -9.98
N LEU A 208 9.00 -1.33 -9.72
CA LEU A 208 9.99 -0.27 -9.50
C LEU A 208 10.72 -0.46 -8.16
N GLY A 209 10.00 -0.81 -7.09
CA GLY A 209 10.57 -1.14 -5.78
C GLY A 209 11.51 -2.33 -5.84
N SER A 210 11.20 -3.36 -6.64
CA SER A 210 12.10 -4.50 -6.86
C SER A 210 13.41 -4.06 -7.51
N LEU A 211 13.37 -3.16 -8.50
CA LEU A 211 14.58 -2.62 -9.13
C LEU A 211 15.40 -1.80 -8.15
N TRP A 212 14.76 -0.96 -7.36
CA TRP A 212 15.44 -0.18 -6.34
C TRP A 212 16.14 -1.07 -5.32
N GLY A 213 15.43 -2.03 -4.72
CA GLY A 213 16.01 -2.95 -3.74
C GLY A 213 17.15 -3.80 -4.31
N GLU A 214 17.03 -4.30 -5.54
CA GLU A 214 18.12 -5.04 -6.21
C GLU A 214 19.34 -4.15 -6.50
N THR A 215 19.11 -2.87 -6.78
CA THR A 215 20.19 -1.90 -6.97
C THR A 215 20.95 -1.70 -5.66
N LEU A 216 20.24 -1.55 -4.53
CA LEU A 216 20.87 -1.47 -3.20
C LEU A 216 21.62 -2.76 -2.84
N ALA A 217 21.03 -3.93 -3.12
CA ALA A 217 21.66 -5.22 -2.89
C ALA A 217 23.01 -5.33 -3.60
N LYS A 218 23.07 -4.93 -4.89
CA LYS A 218 24.30 -4.97 -5.69
C LYS A 218 25.31 -3.90 -5.29
N GLN A 219 24.85 -2.68 -5.02
CA GLN A 219 25.72 -1.53 -4.76
C GLN A 219 26.34 -1.58 -3.36
N PHE A 220 25.56 -1.96 -2.35
CA PHE A 220 25.95 -1.89 -0.95
C PHE A 220 26.12 -3.26 -0.27
N GLY A 221 25.86 -4.35 -1.00
CA GLY A 221 25.88 -5.70 -0.44
C GLY A 221 24.73 -5.95 0.55
N TRP A 222 23.60 -5.27 0.37
CA TRP A 222 22.40 -5.47 1.18
C TRP A 222 21.70 -6.79 0.83
N HIS A 223 20.85 -7.27 1.73
CA HIS A 223 20.20 -8.58 1.59
C HIS A 223 18.69 -8.46 1.74
N TRP A 224 17.96 -9.25 0.97
CA TRP A 224 16.52 -9.42 1.14
C TRP A 224 16.24 -10.32 2.33
N THR A 225 15.33 -9.89 3.19
CA THR A 225 14.85 -10.61 4.36
C THR A 225 13.35 -10.42 4.51
N PHE A 226 12.70 -11.27 5.30
CA PHE A 226 11.33 -11.00 5.75
C PHE A 226 11.40 -10.38 7.14
N VAL A 227 10.80 -9.20 7.29
CA VAL A 227 10.48 -8.68 8.62
C VAL A 227 9.08 -9.16 8.98
N GLU A 228 8.95 -9.72 10.18
CA GLU A 228 7.74 -10.43 10.63
C GLU A 228 7.04 -9.63 11.71
N ILE A 229 5.73 -9.45 11.59
CA ILE A 229 4.89 -8.91 12.64
C ILE A 229 3.62 -9.76 12.78
N GLY A 230 3.37 -10.25 13.98
CA GLY A 230 2.36 -11.28 14.21
C GLY A 230 2.65 -12.53 13.36
N SER A 231 1.74 -12.89 12.46
CA SER A 231 1.92 -13.98 11.49
C SER A 231 2.22 -13.51 10.06
N SER A 232 2.27 -12.19 9.85
CA SER A 232 2.51 -11.55 8.57
C SER A 232 4.00 -11.37 8.31
N LYS A 233 4.38 -11.37 7.03
CA LYS A 233 5.76 -11.19 6.58
C LYS A 233 5.81 -10.13 5.50
N ILE A 234 6.71 -9.18 5.66
CA ILE A 234 6.92 -8.08 4.72
C ILE A 234 8.33 -8.24 4.14
N LEU A 235 8.42 -8.20 2.81
CA LEU A 235 9.69 -8.34 2.11
C LEU A 235 10.48 -7.01 2.22
N THR A 236 11.70 -7.10 2.75
CA THR A 236 12.49 -5.93 3.13
C THR A 236 13.92 -6.09 2.66
N ILE A 237 14.55 -5.00 2.21
CA ILE A 237 15.98 -4.97 1.93
C ILE A 237 16.72 -4.35 3.14
N VAL A 238 17.71 -5.04 3.68
CA VAL A 238 18.42 -4.63 4.90
C VAL A 238 19.94 -4.54 4.69
N SER A 239 20.57 -3.64 5.45
CA SER A 239 22.03 -3.50 5.47
C SER A 239 22.71 -4.77 6.01
N PRO A 240 24.01 -5.02 5.71
CA PRO A 240 24.71 -6.23 6.13
C PRO A 240 24.67 -6.51 7.65
N ASP A 241 24.62 -5.45 8.45
CA ASP A 241 24.55 -5.49 9.92
C ASP A 241 23.11 -5.31 10.46
N ARG A 242 22.11 -5.25 9.57
CA ARG A 242 20.69 -4.97 9.88
C ARG A 242 20.47 -3.68 10.67
N ALA A 243 21.38 -2.72 10.56
CA ALA A 243 21.19 -1.39 11.13
C ALA A 243 20.06 -0.65 10.41
N LEU A 244 19.98 -0.81 9.08
CA LEU A 244 19.06 -0.09 8.21
C LEU A 244 18.13 -1.06 7.48
N ALA A 245 16.88 -0.63 7.31
CA ALA A 245 15.86 -1.31 6.54
C ALA A 245 15.22 -0.33 5.53
N ILE A 246 14.86 -0.85 4.36
CA ILE A 246 14.02 -0.16 3.38
C ILE A 246 12.93 -1.14 2.93
N TYR A 247 11.72 -0.61 2.75
CA TYR A 247 10.53 -1.30 2.24
C TYR A 247 10.19 -0.74 0.85
N PRO A 248 10.89 -1.17 -0.22
CA PRO A 248 10.94 -0.42 -1.47
C PRO A 248 9.58 -0.37 -2.17
N CYS A 249 8.84 -1.48 -2.18
CA CYS A 249 7.54 -1.57 -2.85
C CYS A 249 6.50 -0.70 -2.16
N GLN A 250 6.48 -0.72 -0.82
CA GLN A 250 5.57 0.07 0.00
C GLN A 250 5.86 1.55 -0.15
N PHE A 251 7.14 1.96 -0.06
CA PHE A 251 7.53 3.34 -0.25
C PHE A 251 7.15 3.87 -1.63
N VAL A 252 7.45 3.14 -2.70
CA VAL A 252 7.04 3.55 -4.07
C VAL A 252 5.52 3.62 -4.17
N SER A 253 4.78 2.67 -3.59
CA SER A 253 3.32 2.70 -3.57
C SER A 253 2.78 3.95 -2.87
N SER A 254 3.34 4.30 -1.72
CA SER A 254 3.00 5.52 -1.00
C SER A 254 3.25 6.77 -1.84
N CYS A 255 4.40 6.87 -2.54
CA CYS A 255 4.63 8.00 -3.46
C CYS A 255 3.60 8.07 -4.59
N LEU A 256 3.17 6.93 -5.14
CA LEU A 256 2.21 6.94 -6.26
C LEU A 256 0.78 7.26 -5.83
N LEU A 257 0.40 6.92 -4.60
CA LEU A 257 -0.97 7.05 -4.09
C LEU A 257 -1.18 8.30 -3.23
N ASP A 258 -0.12 8.84 -2.63
CA ASP A 258 -0.15 10.07 -1.84
C ASP A 258 0.65 11.17 -2.56
N ALA A 259 -0.05 12.22 -2.99
CA ALA A 259 0.56 13.36 -3.67
C ALA A 259 1.41 14.26 -2.77
N ASP A 260 1.26 14.14 -1.44
CA ASP A 260 2.04 14.89 -0.46
C ASP A 260 3.32 14.13 -0.04
N GLN A 261 3.47 12.85 -0.42
CA GLN A 261 4.65 12.05 -0.14
C GLN A 261 5.75 12.33 -1.16
N ASP A 262 6.79 13.08 -0.76
CA ASP A 262 7.96 13.31 -1.62
C ASP A 262 8.64 11.99 -2.01
N CYS A 263 8.98 11.82 -3.30
CA CYS A 263 9.92 10.78 -3.70
C CYS A 263 11.34 11.20 -3.29
N THR A 264 11.94 10.40 -2.40
CA THR A 264 13.27 10.68 -1.85
C THR A 264 14.26 9.56 -2.12
N ILE A 265 14.03 8.76 -3.16
CA ILE A 265 14.84 7.59 -3.50
C ILE A 265 16.29 7.99 -3.81
N LEU A 266 16.47 9.02 -4.65
CA LEU A 266 17.79 9.55 -4.98
C LEU A 266 18.48 10.18 -3.77
N LEU A 267 17.73 10.92 -2.95
CA LEU A 267 18.27 11.53 -1.73
C LEU A 267 18.74 10.47 -0.73
N ALA A 268 17.91 9.45 -0.46
CA ALA A 268 18.25 8.35 0.43
C ALA A 268 19.46 7.59 -0.09
N TYR A 269 19.55 7.33 -1.40
CA TYR A 269 20.70 6.69 -2.02
C TYR A 269 22.00 7.48 -1.80
N ASN A 270 21.98 8.78 -2.04
CA ASN A 270 23.15 9.65 -1.82
C ASN A 270 23.57 9.67 -0.35
N MET A 271 22.60 9.75 0.57
CA MET A 271 22.87 9.69 2.01
C MET A 271 23.48 8.34 2.43
N MET A 272 23.04 7.23 1.83
CA MET A 272 23.63 5.90 2.07
C MET A 272 25.06 5.78 1.52
N GLN A 273 25.38 6.44 0.39
CA GLN A 273 26.74 6.48 -0.15
C GLN A 273 27.71 7.24 0.79
N ASP A 274 27.26 8.36 1.35
CA ASP A 274 28.06 9.18 2.28
C ASP A 274 28.11 8.60 3.71
N GLY A 275 27.13 7.76 4.06
CA GLY A 275 26.98 7.11 5.35
C GLY A 275 26.03 7.86 6.29
N LEU A 276 25.07 7.13 6.87
CA LEU A 276 24.00 7.66 7.73
C LEU A 276 24.41 7.87 9.21
N GLY A 277 25.71 7.87 9.51
CA GLY A 277 26.22 8.02 10.87
C GLY A 277 26.26 6.72 11.67
N ASP A 278 26.24 6.83 13.00
CA ASP A 278 26.32 5.70 13.93
C ASP A 278 24.92 5.15 14.22
N VAL A 279 24.46 4.23 13.37
CA VAL A 279 23.20 3.51 13.56
C VAL A 279 23.50 2.14 14.18
N PRO A 280 22.86 1.76 15.30
CA PRO A 280 23.11 0.48 15.95
C PRO A 280 22.82 -0.72 15.04
N ALA A 281 23.70 -1.71 15.03
CA ALA A 281 23.47 -2.97 14.34
C ALA A 281 22.22 -3.69 14.89
N ASN A 282 21.47 -4.35 14.01
CA ASN A 282 20.17 -4.99 14.28
C ASN A 282 19.07 -4.01 14.74
N GLY A 283 19.17 -2.74 14.37
CA GLY A 283 18.14 -1.73 14.65
C GLY A 283 16.95 -1.76 13.68
N PHE A 284 17.15 -2.24 12.44
CA PHE A 284 16.14 -2.19 11.37
C PHE A 284 15.54 -0.78 11.17
N GLU A 285 16.35 0.26 11.37
CA GLU A 285 15.88 1.65 11.24
C GLU A 285 15.37 1.88 9.81
N ASN A 286 14.10 2.27 9.69
CA ASN A 286 13.50 2.57 8.41
C ASN A 286 14.10 3.85 7.84
N VAL A 287 14.97 3.70 6.83
CA VAL A 287 15.70 4.84 6.25
C VAL A 287 14.74 5.92 5.76
N MET A 288 13.60 5.51 5.20
CA MET A 288 12.71 6.43 4.50
C MET A 288 11.90 7.34 5.43
N GLU A 289 11.72 6.98 6.70
CA GLU A 289 11.12 7.88 7.69
C GLU A 289 12.03 9.08 8.04
N GLY A 290 13.34 8.88 7.94
CA GLY A 290 14.34 9.89 8.26
C GLY A 290 14.73 10.80 7.10
N VAL A 291 14.24 10.55 5.88
CA VAL A 291 14.69 11.23 4.66
C VAL A 291 13.57 12.07 4.07
N PHE A 292 13.69 13.38 4.22
CA PHE A 292 12.74 14.37 3.70
C PHE A 292 13.46 15.52 2.99
N ARG A 293 12.82 16.10 1.96
CA ARG A 293 13.33 17.30 1.30
C ARG A 293 13.14 18.50 2.25
N MET A 294 14.20 19.25 2.53
CA MET A 294 14.12 20.48 3.35
C MET A 294 13.37 21.62 2.63
N PHE A 295 13.33 21.57 1.31
CA PHE A 295 12.57 22.47 0.44
C PHE A 295 11.84 21.60 -0.58
N PRO A 296 10.51 21.75 -0.74
CA PRO A 296 9.80 21.11 -1.83
C PRO A 296 10.45 21.52 -3.16
N GLU A 297 10.49 20.62 -4.13
CA GLU A 297 10.69 21.08 -5.51
C GLU A 297 9.60 22.11 -5.80
N GLU A 298 9.96 23.21 -6.47
CA GLU A 298 8.97 24.20 -6.88
C GLU A 298 7.88 23.44 -7.65
N ALA A 299 6.73 23.21 -7.00
CA ALA A 299 5.56 22.63 -7.64
C ALA A 299 5.41 23.40 -8.94
N ALA A 300 5.62 22.72 -10.07
CA ALA A 300 5.57 23.33 -11.38
C ALA A 300 4.32 24.20 -11.39
N SER A 301 4.55 25.52 -11.40
CA SER A 301 3.54 26.52 -11.07
C SER A 301 2.24 26.17 -11.79
N LYS A 302 1.20 25.82 -11.02
CA LYS A 302 -0.14 25.52 -11.56
C LYS A 302 -0.50 26.61 -12.58
N PRO A 303 -0.71 26.30 -13.87
CA PRO A 303 -1.32 27.25 -14.79
C PRO A 303 -2.78 27.52 -14.44
#